data_AF-A0A2K3M187-F1
#
_entry.id   AF-A0A2K3M187-F1
#
_cell.length_a   1.000
_cell.length_b   1.000
_cell.length_c   1.000
_cell.angle_alpha   90.00
_cell.angle_beta   90.00
_cell.angle_gamma   90.00
#
_symmetry.space_group_name_H-M   'P 1'
#
loop_
_entity.id
_entity.type
_entity.pdbx_description
1 polymer ?
#
loop_
_entity_poly.entity_id
_entity_poly.type
_entity_poly.pdbx_seq_one_letter_code
_entity_poly.pdbx_strand_id
1 'polypeptide(L)'
;DLIQSMPQDAHPMGVLVNALSALSVFHPDANPALRGLDIYNSKQVRDKQIVRIIGKITTIAAAINLRLGGRPPVLPSNKLSYTENFLYMLDSLGNRSYKPNPRLTRALDIIFILHAEHEMNCSTSAVRHLASR
;
A
#
# COMPACT_ATOMS: atom_id res chain seq x y z
N ASP A 1 3.73 -14.50 1.90
CA ASP A 1 5.04 -15.18 1.80
C ASP A 1 6.20 -14.21 1.62
N LEU A 2 6.21 -13.32 0.61
CA LEU A 2 7.35 -12.38 0.40
C LEU A 2 7.70 -11.48 1.60
N ILE A 3 6.69 -10.94 2.29
CA ILE A 3 6.93 -10.15 3.52
C ILE A 3 7.45 -11.04 4.66
N GLN A 4 7.01 -12.29 4.72
CA GLN A 4 7.39 -13.24 5.77
C GLN A 4 8.82 -13.78 5.58
N SER A 5 9.31 -13.85 4.33
CA SER A 5 10.65 -14.36 4.02
C SER A 5 11.78 -13.36 4.31
N MET A 6 11.46 -12.09 4.57
CA MET A 6 12.48 -11.10 4.95
C MET A 6 12.93 -11.30 6.42
N PRO A 7 14.06 -10.73 6.86
CA PRO A 7 14.52 -10.78 8.26
C PRO A 7 13.55 -10.08 9.23
N GLN A 8 13.28 -10.65 10.41
CA GLN A 8 12.31 -10.12 11.38
C GLN A 8 12.69 -8.73 11.91
N ASP A 9 13.99 -8.49 12.05
CA ASP A 9 14.65 -7.25 12.48
C ASP A 9 14.81 -6.21 11.35
N ALA A 10 14.37 -6.52 10.13
CA ALA A 10 14.45 -5.58 9.02
C ALA A 10 13.58 -4.33 9.28
N HIS A 11 14.14 -3.15 9.00
CA HIS A 11 13.43 -1.89 9.18
C HIS A 11 12.13 -1.87 8.34
N PRO A 12 10.95 -1.52 8.92
CA PRO A 12 9.67 -1.60 8.23
C PRO A 12 9.61 -0.88 6.88
N MET A 13 10.28 0.28 6.76
CA MET A 13 10.35 0.99 5.48
C MET A 13 11.12 0.22 4.40
N GLY A 14 12.18 -0.52 4.75
CA GLY A 14 12.91 -1.35 3.79
C GLY A 14 12.06 -2.52 3.29
N VAL A 15 11.30 -3.14 4.18
CA VAL A 15 10.33 -4.19 3.83
C VAL A 15 9.24 -3.63 2.92
N LEU A 16 8.72 -2.43 3.23
CA LEU A 16 7.67 -1.76 2.46
C LEU A 16 8.13 -1.47 1.02
N VAL A 17 9.32 -0.87 0.84
CA VAL A 17 9.86 -0.55 -0.49
C VAL A 17 10.06 -1.82 -1.32
N ASN A 18 10.62 -2.88 -0.73
CA ASN A 18 10.80 -4.15 -1.42
C ASN A 18 9.47 -4.81 -1.80
N ALA A 19 8.48 -4.80 -0.89
CA ALA A 19 7.16 -5.34 -1.17
C ALA A 19 6.43 -4.58 -2.29
N LEU A 20 6.52 -3.25 -2.31
CA LEU A 20 5.97 -2.42 -3.38
C LEU A 20 6.68 -2.65 -4.71
N SER A 21 8.01 -2.75 -4.71
CA SER A 21 8.78 -3.09 -5.91
C SER A 21 8.38 -4.45 -6.47
N ALA A 22 8.21 -5.45 -5.61
CA ALA A 22 7.79 -6.80 -6.01
C ALA A 22 6.39 -6.84 -6.65
N LEU A 23 5.50 -5.88 -6.37
CA LEU A 23 4.18 -5.81 -7.04
C LEU A 23 4.29 -5.69 -8.56
N SER A 24 5.36 -5.08 -9.06
CA SER A 24 5.60 -4.94 -10.50
C SER A 24 5.73 -6.29 -11.21
N VAL A 25 6.30 -7.30 -10.53
CA VAL A 25 6.49 -8.66 -11.07
C VAL A 25 5.16 -9.37 -11.30
N PHE A 26 4.15 -9.10 -10.46
CA PHE A 26 2.82 -9.71 -10.59
C PHE A 26 1.93 -9.02 -11.64
N HIS A 27 2.40 -7.95 -12.27
CA HIS A 27 1.64 -7.15 -13.22
C HIS A 27 2.43 -6.91 -14.52
N PRO A 28 2.82 -7.99 -15.25
CA PRO A 28 3.52 -7.87 -16.53
C PRO A 28 2.67 -7.15 -17.59
N ASP A 29 1.34 -7.12 -17.43
CA ASP A 29 0.40 -6.37 -18.26
C ASP A 29 0.65 -4.86 -18.24
N ALA A 30 1.29 -4.34 -17.19
CA ALA A 30 1.59 -2.92 -17.00
C ALA A 30 3.10 -2.63 -16.98
N ASN A 31 3.94 -3.58 -17.41
CA ASN A 31 5.38 -3.38 -17.46
C ASN A 31 5.79 -2.81 -18.84
N PRO A 32 6.36 -1.59 -18.91
CA PRO A 32 6.76 -0.95 -20.17
C PRO A 32 7.87 -1.72 -20.90
N ALA A 33 8.74 -2.43 -20.18
CA ALA A 33 9.80 -3.25 -20.77
C ALA A 33 9.25 -4.48 -21.51
N LEU A 34 8.06 -4.95 -21.14
CA LEU A 34 7.42 -6.13 -21.76
C LEU A 34 6.33 -5.76 -22.78
N ARG A 35 5.64 -4.64 -22.57
CA ARG A 35 4.48 -4.21 -23.37
C ARG A 35 4.74 -3.01 -24.27
N GLY A 36 5.94 -2.43 -24.20
CA GLY A 36 6.29 -1.20 -24.90
C GLY A 36 5.74 0.06 -24.21
N LEU A 37 6.13 1.23 -24.72
CA LEU A 37 5.82 2.52 -24.12
C LEU A 37 4.36 2.98 -24.33
N ASP A 38 3.59 2.29 -25.18
CA ASP A 38 2.20 2.64 -25.49
C ASP A 38 1.25 2.45 -24.30
N ILE A 39 1.63 1.64 -23.31
CA ILE A 39 0.86 1.47 -22.09
C ILE A 39 0.66 2.78 -21.33
N TYR A 40 1.60 3.71 -21.47
CA TYR A 40 1.51 5.04 -20.86
C TYR A 40 0.47 5.92 -21.55
N ASN A 41 0.04 5.60 -22.77
CA ASN A 41 -1.02 6.34 -23.47
C ASN A 41 -2.41 5.86 -23.04
N SER A 42 -2.53 4.58 -22.63
CA SER A 42 -3.79 4.01 -22.15
C SER A 42 -4.18 4.51 -20.76
N LYS A 43 -5.20 5.38 -20.69
CA LYS A 43 -5.79 5.85 -19.42
C LYS A 43 -6.26 4.68 -18.54
N GLN A 44 -6.88 3.68 -19.15
CA GLN A 44 -7.42 2.50 -18.44
C GLN A 44 -6.32 1.72 -17.71
N VAL A 45 -5.16 1.54 -18.35
CA VAL A 45 -4.00 0.85 -17.73
C VAL A 45 -3.45 1.68 -16.57
N ARG A 46 -3.31 3.00 -16.75
CA ARG A 46 -2.82 3.91 -15.71
C ARG A 46 -3.76 3.94 -14.49
N ASP A 47 -5.06 4.15 -14.70
CA ASP A 47 -6.06 4.19 -13.62
C ASP A 47 -6.08 2.88 -12.82
N LYS A 48 -6.00 1.73 -13.50
CA LYS A 48 -5.92 0.41 -12.87
C LYS A 48 -4.70 0.29 -11.95
N GLN A 49 -3.54 0.80 -12.35
CA GLN A 49 -2.34 0.78 -11.48
C GLN A 49 -2.46 1.75 -10.31
N ILE A 50 -3.04 2.94 -10.52
CA ILE A 50 -3.28 3.92 -9.45
C ILE A 50 -4.14 3.29 -8.34
N VAL A 51 -5.29 2.70 -8.72
CA VAL A 51 -6.20 2.05 -7.75
C VAL A 51 -5.53 0.88 -7.06
N ARG A 52 -4.71 0.09 -7.76
CA ARG A 52 -3.96 -1.02 -7.17
C ARG A 52 -2.97 -0.55 -6.11
N ILE A 53 -2.21 0.50 -6.39
CA ILE A 53 -1.20 1.02 -5.47
C ILE A 53 -1.90 1.57 -4.21
N ILE A 54 -2.91 2.43 -4.39
CA ILE A 54 -3.67 3.02 -3.27
C ILE A 54 -4.36 1.92 -2.44
N GLY A 55 -4.96 0.92 -3.08
CA GLY A 55 -5.64 -0.17 -2.36
C GLY A 55 -4.69 -1.13 -1.63
N LYS A 56 -3.52 -1.44 -2.22
CA LYS A 56 -2.60 -2.44 -1.68
C LYS A 56 -1.65 -1.88 -0.62
N ILE A 57 -1.30 -0.59 -0.68
CA ILE A 57 -0.29 -0.01 0.22
C ILE A 57 -0.69 -0.15 1.70
N THR A 58 -1.96 0.04 2.02
CA THR A 58 -2.49 -0.10 3.39
C THR A 58 -2.47 -1.55 3.86
N THR A 59 -2.77 -2.50 2.96
CA THR A 59 -2.71 -3.93 3.24
C THR A 59 -1.28 -4.38 3.51
N ILE A 60 -0.32 -3.90 2.71
CA ILE A 60 1.10 -4.19 2.89
C ILE A 60 1.60 -3.58 4.20
N ALA A 61 1.30 -2.31 4.46
CA ALA A 61 1.70 -1.64 5.68
C ALA A 61 1.16 -2.33 6.94
N ALA A 62 -0.11 -2.74 6.94
CA ALA A 62 -0.70 -3.48 8.05
C ALA A 62 -0.05 -4.85 8.25
N ALA A 63 0.22 -5.58 7.17
CA ALA A 63 0.91 -6.87 7.23
C ALA A 63 2.33 -6.75 7.79
N ILE A 64 3.07 -5.69 7.44
CA ILE A 64 4.41 -5.42 7.98
C ILE A 64 4.33 -5.12 9.49
N ASN A 65 3.40 -4.26 9.90
CA ASN A 65 3.23 -3.92 11.32
C ASN A 65 2.85 -5.14 12.17
N LEU A 66 1.91 -5.96 11.69
CA LEU A 66 1.52 -7.20 12.36
C LEU A 66 2.69 -8.17 12.47
N ARG A 67 3.49 -8.30 11.40
CA ARG A 67 4.67 -9.16 11.39
C ARG A 67 5.70 -8.72 12.43
N LEU A 68 5.97 -7.41 12.57
CA LEU A 68 6.86 -6.89 13.61
C LEU A 68 6.35 -7.22 15.02
N GLY A 69 5.02 -7.27 15.20
CA GLY A 69 4.39 -7.73 16.44
C GLY A 69 4.30 -9.25 16.59
N GLY A 70 4.89 -10.04 15.69
CA GLY A 70 4.80 -11.51 15.71
C GLY A 70 3.42 -12.07 15.39
N ARG A 71 2.54 -11.27 14.79
CA ARG A 71 1.13 -11.61 14.51
C ARG A 71 0.94 -12.01 13.04
N PRO A 72 0.00 -12.92 12.73
CA PRO A 72 -0.32 -13.26 11.36
C PRO A 72 -1.00 -12.09 10.64
N PRO A 73 -0.82 -11.92 9.32
CA PRO A 73 -1.46 -10.86 8.56
C PRO A 73 -2.98 -11.04 8.52
N VAL A 74 -3.71 -9.94 8.63
CA VAL A 74 -5.18 -9.90 8.52
C VAL A 74 -5.60 -9.47 7.12
N LEU A 75 -6.57 -10.16 6.54
CA LEU A 75 -7.14 -9.81 5.23
C LEU A 75 -8.08 -8.60 5.32
N PRO A 76 -8.12 -7.75 4.28
CA PRO A 76 -9.04 -6.61 4.23
C PRO A 76 -10.51 -7.04 4.17
N SER A 77 -11.39 -6.16 4.63
CA SER A 77 -12.85 -6.32 4.61
C SER A 77 -13.49 -5.34 3.65
N ASN A 78 -14.34 -5.84 2.74
CA ASN A 78 -15.06 -5.00 1.77
C ASN A 78 -16.21 -4.18 2.38
N LYS A 79 -16.52 -4.38 3.67
CA LYS A 79 -17.63 -3.71 4.37
C LYS A 79 -17.22 -2.43 5.10
N LEU A 80 -15.92 -2.14 5.15
CA LEU A 80 -15.35 -1.03 5.91
C LEU A 80 -14.86 0.06 4.95
N SER A 81 -14.87 1.32 5.40
CA SER A 81 -14.23 2.42 4.66
C SER A 81 -12.70 2.26 4.64
N TYR A 82 -12.01 3.09 3.84
CA TYR A 82 -10.57 2.97 3.60
C TYR A 82 -9.74 2.98 4.91
N THR A 83 -10.00 3.95 5.79
CA THR A 83 -9.31 4.10 7.07
C THR A 83 -9.76 3.10 8.12
N GLU A 84 -11.06 2.79 8.17
CA GLU A 84 -11.58 1.72 9.03
C GLU A 84 -10.96 0.38 8.68
N ASN A 85 -10.84 0.06 7.39
CA ASN A 85 -10.25 -1.19 6.93
C ASN A 85 -8.76 -1.27 7.34
N PHE A 86 -8.02 -0.17 7.27
CA PHE A 86 -6.63 -0.15 7.75
C PHE A 86 -6.53 -0.41 9.25
N LEU A 87 -7.32 0.28 10.08
CA LEU A 87 -7.35 0.04 11.53
C LEU A 87 -7.84 -1.38 11.87
N TYR A 88 -8.83 -1.88 11.14
CA TYR A 88 -9.30 -3.25 11.28
C TYR A 88 -8.19 -4.26 10.99
N MET A 89 -7.39 -4.06 9.93
CA MET A 89 -6.27 -4.93 9.63
C MET A 89 -5.20 -4.88 10.72
N LEU A 90 -4.99 -3.75 11.40
CA LEU A 90 -4.01 -3.64 12.49
C LEU A 90 -4.45 -4.31 13.80
N ASP A 91 -5.72 -4.12 14.19
CA ASP A 91 -6.17 -4.40 15.56
C ASP A 91 -7.19 -5.53 15.70
N SER A 92 -7.77 -6.04 14.60
CA SER A 92 -8.82 -7.07 14.68
C SER A 92 -8.34 -8.41 15.21
N LEU A 93 -7.05 -8.75 15.08
CA LEU A 93 -6.46 -10.02 15.52
C LEU A 93 -7.23 -11.26 15.03
N GLY A 94 -7.85 -11.19 13.85
CA GLY A 94 -8.67 -12.27 13.27
C GLY A 94 -10.14 -12.25 13.67
N ASN A 95 -10.56 -11.32 14.54
CA ASN A 95 -11.97 -11.10 14.85
C ASN A 95 -12.67 -10.32 13.73
N ARG A 96 -13.44 -11.03 12.90
CA ARG A 96 -14.22 -10.45 11.79
C ARG A 96 -15.32 -9.47 12.22
N SER A 97 -15.71 -9.49 13.48
CA SER A 97 -16.71 -8.58 14.06
C SER A 97 -16.09 -7.35 14.71
N TYR A 98 -14.75 -7.22 14.69
CA TYR A 98 -14.07 -6.05 15.23
C TYR A 98 -14.49 -4.79 14.46
N LYS A 99 -14.92 -3.77 15.22
CA LYS A 99 -15.22 -2.45 14.69
C LYS A 99 -14.21 -1.44 15.26
N PRO A 100 -13.41 -0.77 14.40
CA PRO A 100 -12.53 0.29 14.84
C PRO A 100 -13.29 1.41 15.56
N ASN A 101 -12.62 2.09 16.49
CA ASN A 101 -13.19 3.24 17.18
C ASN A 101 -13.43 4.39 16.18
N PRO A 102 -14.66 4.92 16.05
CA PRO A 102 -14.97 5.97 15.08
C PRO A 102 -14.14 7.25 15.26
N ARG A 103 -13.69 7.54 16.50
CA ARG A 103 -12.78 8.69 16.76
C ARG A 103 -11.40 8.46 16.16
N LEU A 104 -10.86 7.24 16.27
CA LEU A 104 -9.56 6.87 15.70
C LEU A 104 -9.63 6.83 14.17
N THR A 105 -10.71 6.26 13.62
CA THR A 105 -10.97 6.28 12.18
C THR A 105 -10.94 7.70 11.63
N ARG A 106 -11.67 8.62 12.25
CA ARG A 106 -11.72 10.02 11.82
C ARG A 106 -10.37 10.72 11.96
N ALA A 107 -9.64 10.47 13.05
CA ALA A 107 -8.30 11.04 13.23
C ALA A 107 -7.34 10.56 12.14
N LEU A 108 -7.37 9.26 11.82
CA LEU A 108 -6.54 8.69 10.77
C LEU A 108 -6.89 9.24 9.38
N ASP A 109 -8.17 9.42 9.10
CA ASP A 109 -8.65 10.01 7.84
C ASP A 109 -8.12 11.43 7.66
N ILE A 110 -8.18 12.25 8.71
CA ILE A 110 -7.59 13.59 8.70
C ILE A 110 -6.07 13.52 8.49
N ILE A 111 -5.36 12.62 9.16
CA ILE A 111 -3.91 12.45 8.98
C ILE A 111 -3.58 12.08 7.54
N PHE A 112 -4.30 11.16 6.93
CA PHE A 112 -4.07 10.77 5.54
C PHE A 112 -4.36 11.90 4.57
N ILE A 113 -5.43 12.67 4.77
CA ILE A 113 -5.73 13.84 3.94
C ILE A 113 -4.62 14.89 4.06
N LEU A 114 -4.14 15.15 5.28
CA LEU A 114 -3.08 16.14 5.53
C LEU A 114 -1.73 15.75 4.93
N HIS A 115 -1.44 14.45 4.81
CA HIS A 115 -0.20 13.93 4.22
C HIS A 115 -0.36 13.47 2.77
N ALA A 116 -1.53 13.69 2.16
CA ALA A 116 -1.82 13.19 0.82
C ALA A 116 -0.87 13.79 -0.23
N GLU A 117 -0.46 15.04 -0.05
CA GLU A 117 0.31 15.79 -1.04
C GLU A 117 1.07 16.94 -0.35
N HIS A 118 2.33 17.15 -0.75
CA HIS A 118 3.19 18.25 -0.28
C HIS A 118 4.04 18.78 -1.44
N GLU A 119 3.35 19.17 -2.50
CA GLU A 119 3.83 19.66 -3.78
C GLU A 119 5.08 18.91 -4.32
N MET A 120 6.11 19.67 -4.69
CA MET A 120 7.35 19.17 -5.28
C MET A 120 8.41 18.89 -4.21
N ASN A 121 8.04 18.16 -3.16
CA ASN A 121 9.03 17.66 -2.20
C ASN A 121 10.02 16.67 -2.87
N CYS A 122 11.09 16.33 -2.15
CA CYS A 122 12.15 15.45 -2.67
C CYS A 122 11.62 14.08 -3.13
N SER A 123 10.64 13.50 -2.43
CA SER A 123 10.08 12.20 -2.80
C SER A 123 9.26 12.27 -4.09
N THR A 124 8.41 13.30 -4.24
CA THR A 124 7.66 13.55 -5.48
C THR A 124 8.60 13.78 -6.66
N SER A 125 9.65 14.60 -6.45
CA SER A 125 10.65 14.92 -7.47
C SER A 125 11.43 13.69 -7.91
N ALA A 126 11.85 12.84 -6.98
CA ALA A 126 12.56 11.59 -7.28
C ALA A 126 11.68 10.62 -8.09
N VAL A 127 10.41 10.43 -7.71
CA VAL A 127 9.48 9.57 -8.45
C VAL A 127 9.24 10.11 -9.87
N ARG A 128 9.08 11.44 -10.01
CA ARG A 128 8.90 12.07 -11.32
C ARG A 128 10.14 11.93 -12.21
N HIS A 129 11.34 11.99 -11.63
CA HIS A 129 12.59 11.76 -12.36
C HIS A 129 12.74 10.29 -12.78
N LEU A 130 12.44 9.34 -11.90
CA LEU A 130 12.46 7.91 -12.25
C LEU A 130 11.43 7.54 -13.33
N ALA A 131 10.30 8.25 -13.36
CA ALA A 131 9.26 8.05 -14.37
C ALA A 131 9.46 8.90 -15.63
N SER A 132 10.46 9.78 -15.68
CA SER A 132 10.73 10.59 -16.87
C SER A 132 11.28 9.70 -17.98
N ARG A 133 10.70 9.86 -19.17
CA ARG A 133 11.16 9.19 -20.39
C ARG A 133 12.48 9.78 -20.88
#